data_AF-A0A165IQT1-F1
#
_entry.id   AF-A0A165IQT1-F1
#
_cell.length_a   1.000
_cell.length_b   1.000
_cell.length_c   1.000
_cell.angle_alpha   90.00
_cell.angle_beta   90.00
_cell.angle_gamma   90.00
#
_symmetry.space_group_name_H-M   'P 1'
#
loop_
_entity.id
_entity.type
_entity.pdbx_description
1 polymer ?
#
loop_
_entity_poly.entity_id
_entity_poly.type
_entity_poly.pdbx_seq_one_letter_code
_entity_poly.pdbx_strand_id
1 'polypeptide(L)'
;MRLVNSYLSKQPLTEQEISTITHLFTKHYEEEIEINSYKYDHRIHYETDFDLVGIEFQVHTIHSELDKLITIHEQAMLLLDQPVEVIVANDDTDTEIHLLEKDPNNVSGFGLFITQRSIPTIKPYYASQNCYAYVSFEFVSFGVLF
;
A
#
# COMPACT_ATOMS: atom_id res chain seq x y z
N MET A 1 13.20 -10.07 -2.47
CA MET A 1 11.78 -10.19 -2.06
C MET A 1 10.95 -9.25 -2.94
N ARG A 2 9.65 -9.49 -3.09
CA ARG A 2 8.74 -8.59 -3.79
C ARG A 2 7.85 -7.89 -2.77
N LEU A 3 7.93 -6.57 -2.71
CA LEU A 3 7.04 -5.76 -1.88
C LEU A 3 5.90 -5.26 -2.78
N VAL A 4 4.73 -5.86 -2.62
CA VAL A 4 3.54 -5.53 -3.39
C VAL A 4 2.89 -4.30 -2.76
N ASN A 5 2.65 -3.27 -3.58
CA ASN A 5 1.94 -2.07 -3.19
C ASN A 5 0.67 -1.95 -4.03
N SER A 6 -0.43 -2.49 -3.51
CA SER A 6 -1.72 -2.54 -4.22
C SER A 6 -2.52 -1.27 -3.98
N TYR A 7 -2.82 -0.55 -5.06
CA TYR A 7 -3.71 0.59 -5.07
C TYR A 7 -5.12 0.13 -5.44
N LEU A 8 -6.05 0.27 -4.49
CA LEU A 8 -7.45 -0.06 -4.65
C LEU A 8 -8.27 1.19 -4.95
N SER A 9 -8.96 1.17 -6.08
CA SER A 9 -9.71 2.32 -6.61
C SER A 9 -11.09 1.90 -7.11
N LYS A 10 -12.02 2.86 -7.25
CA LYS A 10 -13.36 2.60 -7.81
C LYS A 10 -13.38 2.62 -9.34
N GLN A 11 -12.38 3.22 -9.96
CA GLN A 11 -12.16 3.25 -11.40
C GLN A 11 -10.70 2.90 -11.67
N PRO A 12 -10.35 2.33 -12.83
CA PRO A 12 -8.95 2.08 -13.16
C PRO A 12 -8.10 3.34 -13.00
N LEU A 13 -6.87 3.20 -12.51
CA LEU A 13 -5.90 4.29 -12.57
C LEU A 13 -5.58 4.59 -14.03
N THR A 14 -5.45 5.88 -14.34
CA THR A 14 -5.00 6.35 -15.65
C THR A 14 -3.49 6.16 -15.82
N GLU A 15 -3.00 6.17 -17.06
CA GLU A 15 -1.56 6.11 -17.33
C GLU A 15 -0.78 7.26 -16.66
N GLN A 16 -1.39 8.45 -16.55
CA GLN A 16 -0.79 9.60 -15.90
C GLN A 16 -0.69 9.41 -14.37
N GLU A 17 -1.72 8.84 -13.75
CA GLU A 17 -1.73 8.50 -12.34
C GLU A 17 -0.67 7.43 -12.03
N ILE A 18 -0.62 6.37 -12.84
CA ILE A 18 0.39 5.31 -12.74
C ILE A 18 1.79 5.90 -12.87
N SER A 19 2.05 6.72 -13.90
CA SER A 19 3.35 7.38 -14.10
C SER A 19 3.73 8.27 -12.91
N THR A 20 2.76 8.96 -12.31
CA THR A 20 2.98 9.81 -11.13
C THR A 20 3.43 8.97 -9.93
N ILE A 21 2.73 7.86 -9.66
CA ILE A 21 3.09 6.93 -8.58
C ILE A 21 4.48 6.33 -8.83
N THR A 22 4.75 5.83 -10.05
CA THR A 22 6.07 5.29 -10.41
C THR A 22 7.18 6.31 -10.18
N HIS A 23 6.97 7.57 -10.58
CA HIS A 23 7.95 8.65 -10.38
C HIS A 23 8.20 8.97 -8.90
N LEU A 24 7.20 8.80 -8.04
CA LEU A 24 7.41 8.94 -6.60
C LEU A 24 8.28 7.81 -6.05
N PHE A 25 8.02 6.56 -6.43
CA PHE A 25 8.85 5.43 -6.02
C PHE A 25 10.30 5.56 -6.50
N THR A 26 10.53 5.89 -7.77
CA THR A 26 11.89 5.97 -8.36
C THR A 26 12.76 7.10 -7.79
N LYS A 27 12.18 8.06 -7.06
CA LYS A 27 12.96 9.05 -6.29
C LYS A 27 13.58 8.47 -5.02
N HIS A 28 13.04 7.36 -4.54
CA HIS A 28 13.32 6.80 -3.22
C HIS A 28 13.90 5.39 -3.27
N TYR A 29 13.65 4.68 -4.37
CA TYR A 29 14.05 3.30 -4.63
C TYR A 29 14.74 3.23 -6.00
N GLU A 30 15.86 2.52 -6.06
CA GLU A 30 16.61 2.25 -7.30
C GLU A 30 16.19 0.91 -7.93
N GLU A 31 15.40 0.14 -7.19
CA GLU A 31 14.86 -1.17 -7.53
C GLU A 31 13.92 -1.12 -8.73
N GLU A 32 13.83 -2.25 -9.44
CA GLU A 32 12.86 -2.43 -10.51
C GLU A 32 11.43 -2.41 -9.95
N ILE A 33 10.54 -1.74 -10.69
CA ILE A 33 9.13 -1.62 -10.35
C ILE A 33 8.33 -2.33 -11.44
N GLU A 34 7.73 -3.46 -11.10
CA GLU A 34 6.77 -4.13 -11.98
C GLU A 34 5.37 -3.57 -11.71
N ILE A 35 4.64 -3.23 -12.77
CA ILE A 35 3.31 -2.62 -12.67
C ILE A 35 2.31 -3.53 -13.34
N ASN A 36 1.29 -3.93 -12.58
CA ASN A 36 0.20 -4.74 -13.09
C ASN A 36 -1.14 -4.12 -12.70
N SER A 37 -2.17 -4.30 -13.51
CA SER A 37 -3.51 -3.80 -13.22
C SER A 37 -4.56 -4.85 -13.51
N TYR A 38 -5.48 -5.02 -12.56
CA TYR A 38 -6.44 -6.10 -12.55
C TYR A 38 -7.85 -5.57 -12.27
N LYS A 39 -8.83 -6.22 -12.92
CA LYS A 39 -10.23 -6.16 -12.51
C LYS A 39 -10.82 -7.56 -12.56
N TYR A 40 -10.93 -8.19 -11.41
CA TYR A 40 -11.61 -9.47 -11.31
C TYR A 40 -13.13 -9.24 -11.18
N ASP A 41 -13.93 -10.04 -11.89
CA ASP A 41 -15.39 -9.88 -11.98
C ASP A 41 -16.11 -9.88 -10.62
N HIS A 42 -15.53 -10.55 -9.62
CA HIS A 42 -16.10 -10.68 -8.28
C HIS A 42 -15.63 -9.61 -7.29
N ARG A 43 -14.72 -8.71 -7.71
CA ARG A 43 -14.11 -7.68 -6.85
C ARG A 43 -14.87 -6.38 -6.92
N ILE A 44 -14.90 -5.65 -5.82
CA ILE A 44 -15.47 -4.30 -5.74
C ILE A 44 -14.49 -3.30 -6.35
N HIS A 45 -13.20 -3.43 -6.03
CA HIS A 45 -12.17 -2.48 -6.47
C HIS A 45 -11.54 -2.86 -7.81
N TYR A 46 -10.99 -1.85 -8.47
CA TYR A 46 -9.89 -2.03 -9.42
C TYR A 46 -8.59 -2.03 -8.63
N GLU A 47 -7.67 -2.87 -9.04
CA GLU A 47 -6.39 -3.05 -8.38
C GLU A 47 -5.26 -2.69 -9.35
N THR A 48 -4.32 -1.88 -8.89
CA THR A 48 -3.06 -1.62 -9.59
C THR A 48 -1.91 -1.84 -8.62
N ASP A 49 -1.07 -2.81 -8.94
CA ASP A 49 0.09 -3.17 -8.14
C ASP A 49 1.33 -2.46 -8.63
N PHE A 50 2.13 -1.98 -7.67
CA PHE A 50 3.48 -1.49 -7.88
C PHE A 50 4.43 -2.37 -7.07
N ASP A 51 5.00 -3.36 -7.74
CA ASP A 51 5.83 -4.39 -7.12
C ASP A 51 7.28 -3.91 -7.11
N LEU A 52 7.79 -3.59 -5.92
CA LEU A 52 9.21 -3.28 -5.74
C LEU A 52 10.00 -4.59 -5.60
N VAL A 53 10.84 -4.89 -6.59
CA VAL A 53 11.60 -6.15 -6.65
C VAL A 53 12.98 -5.99 -6.03
N GLY A 54 13.32 -6.86 -5.09
CA GLY A 54 14.65 -6.87 -4.44
C GLY A 54 14.75 -6.04 -3.17
N ILE A 55 13.65 -5.43 -2.71
CA ILE A 55 13.60 -4.75 -1.41
C ILE A 55 13.87 -5.76 -0.29
N GLU A 56 14.69 -5.37 0.69
CA GLU A 56 14.94 -6.12 1.92
C GLU A 56 14.79 -5.19 3.12
N PHE A 57 13.94 -5.57 4.07
CA PHE A 57 13.82 -4.83 5.32
C PHE A 57 14.74 -5.42 6.37
N GLN A 58 15.42 -4.55 7.11
CA GLN A 58 16.24 -4.94 8.25
C GLN A 58 15.53 -4.52 9.54
N VAL A 59 15.67 -5.32 10.59
CA VAL A 59 15.02 -5.05 11.89
C VAL A 59 15.29 -3.63 12.40
N HIS A 60 16.49 -3.10 12.16
CA HIS A 60 16.89 -1.78 12.65
C HIS A 60 16.49 -0.61 11.73
N THR A 61 16.02 -0.88 10.51
CA THR A 61 15.59 0.14 9.54
C THR A 61 14.10 0.07 9.20
N ILE A 62 13.38 -0.98 9.62
CA ILE A 62 11.98 -1.21 9.26
C ILE A 62 11.08 0.00 9.50
N HIS A 63 11.20 0.67 10.65
CA HIS A 63 10.38 1.84 10.94
C HIS A 63 10.66 3.02 10.00
N SER A 64 11.94 3.31 9.71
CA SER A 64 12.29 4.38 8.76
C SER A 64 11.85 4.05 7.32
N GLU A 65 11.86 2.77 6.94
CA GLU A 65 11.36 2.36 5.63
C GLU A 65 9.83 2.44 5.56
N LEU A 66 9.11 2.08 6.63
CA LEU A 66 7.66 2.30 6.70
C LEU A 66 7.29 3.77 6.61
N ASP A 67 8.00 4.65 7.32
CA ASP A 67 7.77 6.09 7.26
C ASP A 67 8.02 6.64 5.84
N LYS A 68 9.02 6.09 5.13
CA LYS A 68 9.30 6.41 3.72
C LYS A 68 8.16 5.97 2.80
N LEU A 69 7.68 4.74 2.93
CA LEU A 69 6.52 4.23 2.16
C LEU A 69 5.28 5.07 2.40
N ILE A 70 4.97 5.36 3.68
CA ILE A 70 3.83 6.20 4.05
C ILE A 70 3.94 7.58 3.38
N THR A 71 5.12 8.18 3.38
CA THR A 71 5.36 9.48 2.73
C THR A 71 5.13 9.42 1.22
N ILE A 72 5.59 8.37 0.55
CA ILE A 72 5.39 8.17 -0.90
C ILE A 72 3.89 8.04 -1.20
N HIS A 73 3.19 7.19 -0.46
CA HIS A 73 1.77 6.93 -0.68
C HIS A 73 0.89 8.13 -0.33
N GLU A 74 1.22 8.88 0.73
CA GLU A 74 0.52 10.11 1.06
C GLU A 74 0.66 11.15 -0.06
N GLN A 75 1.87 11.32 -0.62
CA GLN A 75 2.08 12.20 -1.76
C GLN A 75 1.32 11.73 -2.99
N ALA A 76 1.29 10.42 -3.26
CA ALA A 76 0.48 9.86 -4.35
C ALA A 76 -1.00 10.22 -4.16
N MET A 77 -1.59 9.93 -2.99
CA MET A 77 -2.99 10.22 -2.68
C MET A 77 -3.38 11.70 -2.87
N LEU A 78 -2.44 12.64 -2.72
CA LEU A 78 -2.66 14.06 -2.96
C LEU A 78 -2.64 14.46 -4.44
N LEU A 79 -1.97 13.67 -5.27
CA LEU A 79 -1.76 13.94 -6.70
C LEU A 79 -2.73 13.16 -7.60
N LEU A 80 -3.41 12.15 -7.07
CA LEU A 80 -4.42 11.38 -7.79
C LEU A 80 -5.75 12.13 -7.86
N ASP A 81 -6.46 11.97 -8.98
CA ASP A 81 -7.76 12.61 -9.20
C ASP A 81 -8.92 11.79 -8.60
N GLN A 82 -8.61 10.69 -7.92
CA GLN A 82 -9.57 9.80 -7.29
C GLN A 82 -9.08 9.28 -5.93
N PRO A 83 -10.01 8.94 -5.01
CA PRO A 83 -9.67 8.27 -3.77
C PRO A 83 -9.10 6.88 -4.03
N VAL A 84 -8.07 6.54 -3.27
CA VAL A 84 -7.47 5.20 -3.26
C VAL A 84 -7.27 4.71 -1.82
N GLU A 85 -7.31 3.40 -1.64
CA GLU A 85 -6.78 2.74 -0.46
C GLU A 85 -5.56 1.92 -0.88
N VAL A 86 -4.52 1.89 -0.04
CA VAL A 86 -3.26 1.21 -0.36
C VAL A 86 -3.03 0.10 0.64
N ILE A 87 -2.75 -1.10 0.14
CA ILE A 87 -2.28 -2.24 0.94
C ILE A 87 -0.86 -2.54 0.50
N VAL A 88 0.05 -2.64 1.46
CA VAL A 88 1.44 -3.03 1.24
C VAL A 88 1.69 -4.32 2.00
N ALA A 89 2.13 -5.34 1.26
CA ALA A 89 2.44 -6.66 1.81
C ALA A 89 3.62 -7.31 1.08
N ASN A 90 4.14 -8.36 1.70
CA ASN A 90 5.16 -9.20 1.08
C ASN A 90 4.49 -10.24 0.18
N ASP A 91 4.94 -10.31 -1.07
CA ASP A 91 4.55 -11.28 -2.08
C ASP A 91 3.13 -11.15 -2.66
N ASP A 92 2.08 -10.96 -1.85
CA ASP A 92 0.69 -10.83 -2.34
C ASP A 92 -0.19 -10.05 -1.34
N THR A 93 -1.29 -9.46 -1.81
CA THR A 93 -2.29 -8.70 -1.04
C THR A 93 -3.71 -9.25 -1.20
N ASP A 94 -3.93 -10.32 -1.98
CA ASP A 94 -5.26 -10.83 -2.33
C ASP A 94 -6.15 -11.12 -1.10
N THR A 95 -5.56 -11.66 -0.03
CA THR A 95 -6.25 -11.99 1.22
C THR A 95 -6.72 -10.72 1.94
N GLU A 96 -5.85 -9.73 2.07
CA GLU A 96 -6.14 -8.43 2.66
C GLU A 96 -7.24 -7.70 1.88
N ILE A 97 -7.17 -7.72 0.54
CA ILE A 97 -8.21 -7.12 -0.30
C ILE A 97 -9.56 -7.80 -0.04
N HIS A 98 -9.61 -9.14 0.04
CA HIS A 98 -10.85 -9.87 0.35
C HIS A 98 -11.42 -9.50 1.72
N LEU A 99 -10.56 -9.33 2.73
CA LEU A 99 -10.98 -8.91 4.07
C LEU A 99 -11.53 -7.49 4.07
N LEU A 100 -10.84 -6.57 3.39
CA LEU A 100 -11.23 -5.16 3.28
C LEU A 100 -12.58 -5.02 2.57
N GLU A 101 -12.81 -5.77 1.50
CA GLU A 101 -14.07 -5.73 0.74
C GLU A 101 -15.25 -6.31 1.52
N LYS A 102 -15.00 -7.24 2.44
CA LYS A 102 -16.02 -7.82 3.32
C LYS A 102 -16.35 -6.92 4.50
N ASP A 103 -15.33 -6.35 5.14
CA ASP A 103 -15.46 -5.41 6.25
C ASP A 103 -14.34 -4.34 6.17
N PRO A 104 -14.66 -3.11 5.72
CA PRO A 104 -13.65 -2.07 5.52
C PRO A 104 -12.99 -1.60 6.83
N ASN A 105 -13.52 -1.96 8.01
CA ASN A 105 -12.92 -1.60 9.29
C ASN A 105 -12.02 -2.71 9.86
N ASN A 106 -12.01 -3.89 9.25
CA ASN A 106 -11.23 -5.04 9.72
C ASN A 106 -9.86 -5.13 9.01
N VAL A 107 -8.91 -4.29 9.44
CA VAL A 107 -7.57 -4.19 8.82
C VAL A 107 -6.43 -4.48 9.81
N SER A 108 -6.73 -4.97 11.01
CA SER A 108 -5.74 -5.16 12.08
C SER A 108 -4.64 -6.17 11.76
N GLY A 109 -4.83 -7.00 10.73
CA GLY A 109 -3.85 -7.98 10.27
C GLY A 109 -2.96 -7.51 9.12
N PHE A 110 -3.21 -6.33 8.55
CA PHE A 110 -2.55 -5.93 7.31
C PHE A 110 -1.15 -5.42 7.63
N GLY A 111 -0.17 -5.76 6.77
CA GLY A 111 1.23 -5.35 6.95
C GLY A 111 1.35 -3.83 7.07
N LEU A 112 1.00 -3.12 6.00
CA LEU A 112 0.77 -1.68 6.01
C LEU A 112 -0.49 -1.38 5.19
N PHE A 113 -1.43 -0.68 5.80
CA PHE A 113 -2.66 -0.22 5.17
C PHE A 113 -2.76 1.30 5.28
N ILE A 114 -2.99 1.98 4.16
CA ILE A 114 -3.07 3.45 4.11
C ILE A 114 -4.39 3.85 3.47
N THR A 115 -5.12 4.76 4.11
CA THR A 115 -6.42 5.22 3.63
C THR A 115 -6.69 6.66 4.06
N GLN A 116 -7.60 7.35 3.37
CA GLN A 116 -8.00 8.72 3.71
C GLN A 116 -9.02 8.78 4.87
N ARG A 117 -9.57 7.63 5.30
CA ARG A 117 -10.55 7.57 6.41
C ARG A 117 -9.93 7.06 7.72
N SER A 118 -10.40 7.60 8.83
CA SER A 118 -10.08 7.05 10.15
C SER A 118 -10.89 5.78 10.43
N ILE A 119 -10.29 4.78 11.06
CA ILE A 119 -10.96 3.56 11.54
C ILE A 119 -11.17 3.70 13.05
N PRO A 120 -12.42 3.82 13.54
CA PRO A 120 -12.68 4.24 14.92
C PRO A 120 -12.10 3.35 16.02
N THR A 121 -11.91 2.07 15.74
CA THR A 121 -11.50 1.05 16.73
C THR A 121 -10.00 0.74 16.71
N ILE A 122 -9.25 1.31 15.75
CA ILE A 122 -7.83 1.01 15.57
C ILE A 122 -7.05 2.31 15.68
N LYS A 123 -6.04 2.33 16.56
CA LYS A 123 -5.13 3.48 16.65
C LYS A 123 -4.19 3.44 15.43
N PRO A 124 -4.11 4.51 14.62
CA PRO A 124 -3.21 4.55 13.48
C PRO A 124 -1.75 4.59 13.95
N TYR A 125 -0.87 3.96 13.16
CA TYR A 125 0.59 4.11 13.28
C TYR A 125 1.01 5.53 12.89
N TYR A 126 0.42 6.06 11.82
CA TYR A 126 0.61 7.42 11.33
C TYR A 126 -0.73 8.08 11.01
N ALA A 127 -0.87 9.36 11.32
CA ALA A 127 -2.05 10.14 10.97
C ALA A 127 -1.62 11.55 10.55
N SER A 128 -2.18 12.01 9.44
CA SER A 128 -2.05 13.37 8.95
C SER A 128 -3.42 13.93 8.57
N GLN A 129 -3.44 15.10 7.94
CA GLN A 129 -4.67 15.64 7.35
C GLN A 129 -5.08 14.90 6.07
N ASN A 130 -4.18 14.12 5.47
CA ASN A 130 -4.36 13.53 4.15
C ASN A 130 -4.61 12.01 4.23
N CYS A 131 -4.00 11.32 5.20
CA CYS A 131 -4.18 9.88 5.34
C CYS A 131 -3.98 9.38 6.78
N TYR A 132 -4.39 8.14 6.99
CA TYR A 132 -4.14 7.31 8.15
C TYR A 132 -3.43 6.05 7.68
N ALA A 133 -2.32 5.70 8.34
CA ALA A 133 -1.63 4.43 8.12
C ALA A 133 -1.79 3.52 9.34
N TYR A 134 -2.07 2.25 9.08
CA TYR A 134 -2.21 1.18 10.07
C TYR A 134 -1.19 0.10 9.72
N VAL A 135 -0.44 -0.35 10.73
CA VAL A 135 0.66 -1.30 10.54
C VAL A 135 0.48 -2.49 11.48
N SER A 136 0.67 -3.70 10.96
CA SER A 136 0.71 -4.93 11.76
C SER A 136 1.96 -5.74 11.41
N PHE A 137 2.78 -6.02 12.42
CA PHE A 137 3.94 -6.92 12.29
C PHE A 137 3.61 -8.37 12.66
N GLU A 138 2.40 -8.65 13.13
CA GLU A 138 2.03 -9.99 13.63
C GLU A 138 1.83 -11.02 12.50
N PHE A 139 1.36 -10.58 11.33
CA PHE A 139 0.90 -11.49 10.26
C PHE A 139 1.58 -11.27 8.91
N VAL A 140 2.16 -10.08 8.67
CA VAL A 140 2.94 -9.80 7.47
C VAL A 140 4.40 -9.61 7.87
N SER A 141 5.21 -10.62 7.57
CA SER A 141 6.65 -10.43 7.50
C SER A 141 6.91 -9.56 6.29
N PHE A 142 7.32 -8.30 6.49
CA PHE A 142 7.98 -7.47 5.48
C PHE A 142 9.32 -8.09 5.02
N GLY A 143 9.43 -9.43 4.96
CA GLY A 143 10.63 -10.23 4.76
C GLY A 143 11.81 -9.76 5.60
N VAL A 144 11.55 -9.41 6.87
CA VAL A 144 12.56 -8.83 7.74
C VAL A 144 13.69 -9.84 7.92
N LEU A 145 14.88 -9.48 7.45
CA LEU A 145 16.11 -10.25 7.65
C LEU A 145 16.64 -9.97 9.06
N PHE A 146 16.81 -11.03 9.85
CA PHE A 146 17.33 -11.02 11.22
C PHE A 146 18.83 -11.32 11.26
#